data_AF-A0A924A9V0-F1
#
_entry.id   AF-A0A924A9V0-F1
#
_cell.length_a   1.000
_cell.length_b   1.000
_cell.length_c   1.000
_cell.angle_alpha   90.00
_cell.angle_beta   90.00
_cell.angle_gamma   90.00
#
_symmetry.space_group_name_H-M   'P 1'
#
loop_
_entity.id
_entity.type
_entity.pdbx_description
1 polymer ?
#
loop_
_entity_poly.entity_id
_entity_poly.type
_entity_poly.pdbx_seq_one_letter_code
_entity_poly.pdbx_strand_id
1 'polypeptide(L)'
;ISIVSGTIGIHYTENNPSFAMELFNGDTTNTQQFNWMPNATDSNNVVADSAGYKIRTQKLNWLNCGYYYDTAAPKTMVAASLPAYFTNATTVAFLAFNDVRSVVGMYGTAATKQFISGSVPVGKPATVIILSKQGNSYYLGQQTVTTASPAAGLTVQFVAITPIKTTLDNIKQYLDAL
;
A
#
# COMPACT_ATOMS: atom_id res chain seq x y z
N ILE A 1 17.10 -4.25 16.94
CA ILE A 1 17.61 -5.12 15.85
C ILE A 1 18.86 -5.82 16.37
N SER A 2 19.00 -7.13 16.13
CA SER A 2 20.18 -7.92 16.52
C SER A 2 20.71 -8.69 15.32
N ILE A 3 22.02 -8.98 15.26
CA ILE A 3 22.61 -9.80 14.19
C ILE A 3 23.35 -10.98 14.85
N VAL A 4 23.01 -12.20 14.45
CA VAL A 4 23.67 -13.43 14.91
C VAL A 4 23.84 -14.35 13.72
N SER A 5 25.09 -14.72 13.41
CA SER A 5 25.44 -15.68 12.34
C SER A 5 24.82 -15.36 10.97
N GLY A 6 24.81 -14.09 10.56
CA GLY A 6 24.25 -13.65 9.27
C GLY A 6 22.73 -13.52 9.23
N THR A 7 22.05 -13.75 10.35
CA THR A 7 20.60 -13.56 10.49
C THR A 7 20.31 -12.30 11.30
N ILE A 8 19.35 -11.52 10.83
CA ILE A 8 18.86 -10.28 11.43
C ILE A 8 17.59 -10.61 12.21
N GLY A 9 17.57 -10.19 13.48
CA GLY A 9 16.41 -10.21 14.36
C GLY A 9 15.76 -8.83 14.44
N ILE A 10 14.49 -8.73 14.07
CA ILE A 10 13.66 -7.52 14.19
C ILE A 10 12.53 -7.84 15.16
N HIS A 11 12.37 -7.02 16.20
CA HIS A 11 11.29 -7.13 17.16
C HIS A 11 10.37 -5.92 17.00
N TYR A 12 9.07 -6.18 16.89
CA TYR A 12 8.03 -5.16 16.85
C TYR A 12 7.02 -5.46 17.95
N THR A 13 6.76 -4.47 18.80
CA THR A 13 5.81 -4.60 19.90
C THR A 13 4.40 -4.30 19.41
N GLU A 14 3.47 -5.20 19.69
CA GLU A 14 2.04 -5.05 19.37
C GLU A 14 1.23 -5.60 20.54
N ASN A 15 0.20 -4.87 20.96
CA ASN A 15 -0.64 -5.22 22.11
C ASN A 15 -1.63 -6.34 21.76
N ASN A 16 -2.03 -6.45 20.49
CA ASN A 16 -2.94 -7.49 20.00
C ASN A 16 -2.41 -8.14 18.71
N PRO A 17 -1.36 -8.97 18.79
CA PRO A 17 -0.76 -9.56 17.62
C PRO A 17 -1.63 -10.68 17.03
N SER A 18 -1.72 -10.72 15.71
CA SER A 18 -2.36 -11.82 14.99
C SER A 18 -1.37 -12.97 14.81
N PHE A 19 -1.78 -14.18 15.20
CA PHE A 19 -0.98 -15.38 14.98
C PHE A 19 -0.99 -15.87 13.52
N ALA A 20 -1.76 -15.22 12.64
CA ALA A 20 -1.79 -15.52 11.21
C ALA A 20 -0.70 -14.78 10.40
N MET A 21 0.13 -13.97 11.05
CA MET A 21 1.17 -13.19 10.37
C MET A 21 2.29 -14.07 9.82
N GLU A 22 2.64 -13.84 8.57
CA GLU A 22 3.70 -14.49 7.83
C GLU A 22 4.72 -13.46 7.32
N LEU A 23 5.88 -13.94 6.88
CA LEU A 23 6.90 -13.10 6.26
C LEU A 23 6.68 -13.01 4.75
N PHE A 24 6.64 -11.79 4.24
CA PHE A 24 6.63 -11.50 2.81
C PHE A 24 7.88 -10.73 2.42
N ASN A 25 8.37 -11.00 1.22
CA ASN A 25 9.50 -10.29 0.63
C ASN A 25 9.00 -9.41 -0.52
N GLY A 26 9.53 -8.21 -0.66
CA GLY A 26 9.19 -7.37 -1.80
C GLY A 26 9.73 -7.96 -3.10
N ASP A 27 8.88 -8.03 -4.11
CA ASP A 27 9.27 -8.34 -5.48
C ASP A 27 9.99 -7.13 -6.09
N THR A 28 11.26 -7.34 -6.45
CA THR A 28 12.10 -6.33 -7.09
C THR A 28 12.31 -6.60 -8.58
N THR A 29 11.62 -7.59 -9.16
CA THR A 29 11.77 -7.96 -10.58
C THR A 29 11.03 -6.99 -11.50
N ASN A 30 9.92 -6.42 -11.03
CA ASN A 30 9.16 -5.40 -11.77
C ASN A 30 9.40 -4.01 -11.15
N THR A 31 10.09 -3.14 -11.88
CA THR A 31 10.38 -1.78 -11.44
C THR A 31 9.18 -0.83 -11.50
N GLN A 32 8.10 -1.24 -12.17
CA GLN A 32 6.89 -0.44 -12.37
C GLN A 32 5.75 -0.84 -11.42
N GLN A 33 5.78 -2.07 -10.91
CA GLN A 33 4.78 -2.59 -9.97
C GLN A 33 5.45 -3.35 -8.84
N PHE A 34 5.20 -2.90 -7.63
CA PHE A 34 5.68 -3.55 -6.42
C PHE A 34 4.64 -4.56 -5.92
N ASN A 35 5.09 -5.73 -5.49
CA ASN A 35 4.25 -6.76 -4.88
C ASN A 35 4.94 -7.43 -3.68
N TRP A 36 4.14 -7.95 -2.76
CA TRP A 36 4.61 -8.77 -1.64
C TRP A 36 4.51 -10.25 -2.00
N MET A 37 5.63 -10.95 -1.96
CA MET A 37 5.73 -12.37 -2.29
C MET A 37 5.85 -13.19 -1.00
N PRO A 38 5.04 -14.25 -0.82
CA PRO A 38 5.18 -15.18 0.30
C PRO A 38 6.61 -15.68 0.39
N ASN A 39 7.15 -15.72 1.61
CA ASN A 39 8.43 -16.33 1.83
C ASN A 39 8.32 -17.86 1.78
N ALA A 40 9.07 -18.50 0.88
CA ALA A 40 9.03 -19.94 0.65
C ALA A 40 10.07 -20.75 1.45
N THR A 41 10.76 -20.14 2.44
CA THR A 41 11.91 -20.78 3.12
C THR A 41 11.83 -20.65 4.64
N ASP A 42 12.04 -21.75 5.37
CA ASP A 42 11.93 -21.75 6.84
C ASP A 42 12.98 -20.89 7.56
N SER A 43 14.08 -20.53 6.88
CA SER A 43 15.15 -19.70 7.45
C SER A 43 14.78 -18.23 7.61
N ASN A 44 13.69 -17.78 6.99
CA ASN A 44 13.14 -16.43 7.17
C ASN A 44 11.70 -16.54 7.68
N ASN A 45 11.43 -16.13 8.92
CA ASN A 45 10.13 -16.35 9.51
C ASN A 45 9.70 -15.24 10.47
N VAL A 46 8.39 -15.16 10.68
CA VAL A 46 7.74 -14.37 11.73
C VAL A 46 7.29 -15.35 12.81
N VAL A 47 7.55 -14.99 14.07
CA VAL A 47 6.93 -15.62 15.24
C VAL A 47 6.14 -14.55 15.98
N ALA A 48 4.84 -14.77 16.12
CA ALA A 48 3.98 -13.95 16.97
C ALA A 48 3.96 -14.53 18.40
N ASP A 49 4.04 -13.65 19.40
CA ASP A 49 3.78 -13.97 20.81
C ASP A 49 2.93 -12.87 21.45
N SER A 50 2.62 -12.97 22.75
CA SER A 50 1.77 -11.96 23.42
C SER A 50 2.38 -10.56 23.51
N ALA A 51 3.66 -10.37 23.17
CA ALA A 51 4.34 -9.09 23.18
C ALA A 51 4.53 -8.49 21.79
N GLY A 52 4.21 -9.24 20.71
CA GLY A 52 4.24 -8.76 19.34
C GLY A 52 4.87 -9.75 18.36
N TYR A 53 5.70 -9.25 17.45
CA TYR A 53 6.30 -10.03 16.37
C TYR A 53 7.82 -10.06 16.46
N LYS A 54 8.38 -11.26 16.29
CA LYS A 54 9.81 -11.53 16.16
C LYS A 54 10.09 -12.03 14.76
N ILE A 55 10.78 -11.23 13.96
CA ILE A 55 11.17 -11.57 12.60
C ILE A 55 12.62 -12.02 12.63
N ARG A 56 12.91 -13.18 12.03
CA ARG A 56 14.26 -13.62 11.69
C ARG A 56 14.39 -13.67 10.19
N THR A 57 15.43 -13.03 9.66
CA THR A 57 15.64 -12.94 8.21
C THR A 57 17.11 -12.79 7.86
N GLN A 58 17.53 -13.37 6.74
CA GLN A 58 18.83 -13.15 6.12
C GLN A 58 18.73 -12.14 4.96
N LYS A 59 17.53 -11.61 4.70
CA LYS A 59 17.29 -10.63 3.64
C LYS A 59 17.33 -9.20 4.18
N LEU A 60 17.95 -8.31 3.42
CA LEU A 60 18.16 -6.90 3.76
C LEU A 60 17.26 -5.93 2.97
N ASN A 61 16.47 -6.44 2.02
CA ASN A 61 15.61 -5.63 1.16
C ASN A 61 14.23 -5.41 1.79
N TRP A 62 13.22 -5.12 0.96
CA TRP A 62 11.84 -4.96 1.37
C TRP A 62 11.30 -6.22 2.06
N LEU A 63 10.86 -6.05 3.30
CA LEU A 63 10.24 -7.08 4.13
C LEU A 63 8.89 -6.59 4.62
N ASN A 64 7.94 -7.50 4.73
CA ASN A 64 6.63 -7.23 5.32
C ASN A 64 6.24 -8.38 6.24
N CYS A 65 5.68 -8.03 7.40
CA CYS A 65 5.00 -8.96 8.29
C CYS A 65 3.50 -8.72 8.09
N GLY A 66 2.84 -9.67 7.44
CA GLY A 66 1.48 -9.49 6.93
C GLY A 66 0.74 -10.80 6.87
N TYR A 67 -0.51 -10.76 6.43
CA TYR A 67 -1.30 -11.95 6.12
C TYR A 67 -2.31 -11.60 5.04
N TYR A 68 -2.86 -12.62 4.39
CA TYR A 68 -3.92 -12.41 3.42
C TYR A 68 -5.20 -11.97 4.14
N TYR A 69 -5.59 -10.72 3.92
CA TYR A 69 -6.84 -10.19 4.42
C TYR A 69 -8.03 -10.84 3.69
N ASP A 70 -9.07 -11.19 4.45
CA ASP A 70 -10.32 -11.87 4.04
C ASP A 70 -10.44 -12.15 2.52
N THR A 71 -10.15 -13.39 2.15
CA THR A 71 -10.15 -13.82 0.74
C THR A 71 -11.55 -14.11 0.19
N ALA A 72 -12.56 -14.21 1.07
CA ALA A 72 -13.94 -14.54 0.72
C ALA A 72 -14.83 -13.30 0.53
N ALA A 73 -14.43 -12.14 1.05
CA ALA A 73 -15.15 -10.89 0.87
C ALA A 73 -15.30 -10.50 -0.62
N PRO A 74 -16.43 -9.88 -1.01
CA PRO A 74 -16.57 -9.28 -2.34
C PRO A 74 -15.44 -8.29 -2.61
N LYS A 75 -14.94 -8.27 -3.85
CA LYS A 75 -13.80 -7.45 -4.25
C LYS A 75 -14.20 -6.40 -5.28
N THR A 76 -13.53 -5.26 -5.25
CA THR A 76 -13.68 -4.15 -6.21
C THR A 76 -12.30 -3.61 -6.58
N MET A 77 -12.24 -2.80 -7.62
CA MET A 77 -11.05 -2.00 -7.96
C MET A 77 -11.41 -0.53 -7.85
N VAL A 78 -10.52 0.27 -7.29
CA VAL A 78 -10.68 1.72 -7.15
C VAL A 78 -9.83 2.41 -8.21
N ALA A 79 -10.41 3.36 -8.94
CA ALA A 79 -9.73 4.15 -9.96
C ALA A 79 -9.71 5.63 -9.57
N ALA A 80 -8.52 6.19 -9.39
CA ALA A 80 -8.34 7.62 -9.22
C ALA A 80 -8.37 8.33 -10.59
N SER A 81 -9.31 9.26 -10.75
CA SER A 81 -9.44 10.10 -11.93
C SER A 81 -8.87 11.48 -11.64
N LEU A 82 -7.85 11.88 -12.41
CA LEU A 82 -7.11 13.13 -12.22
C LEU A 82 -7.27 14.05 -13.44
N PRO A 83 -7.08 15.37 -13.27
CA PRO A 83 -6.91 16.28 -14.40
C PRO A 83 -5.75 15.86 -15.30
N ALA A 84 -5.88 16.11 -16.62
CA ALA A 84 -4.95 15.63 -17.65
C ALA A 84 -3.48 16.05 -17.48
N TYR A 85 -3.19 17.07 -16.66
CA TYR A 85 -1.83 17.51 -16.35
C TYR A 85 -1.07 16.52 -15.45
N PHE A 86 -1.77 15.69 -14.67
CA PHE A 86 -1.18 14.68 -13.80
C PHE A 86 -1.03 13.37 -14.56
N THR A 87 0.22 12.98 -14.86
CA THR A 87 0.51 11.79 -15.68
C THR A 87 1.26 10.72 -14.87
N ASN A 88 1.28 9.50 -15.39
CA ASN A 88 2.00 8.37 -14.81
C ASN A 88 3.52 8.60 -14.70
N ALA A 89 4.07 9.57 -15.44
CA ALA A 89 5.49 9.92 -15.38
C ALA A 89 5.84 10.83 -14.20
N THR A 90 4.87 11.57 -13.67
CA THR A 90 5.09 12.58 -12.62
C THR A 90 4.31 12.31 -11.35
N THR A 91 3.43 11.32 -11.35
CA THR A 91 2.42 11.11 -10.32
C THR A 91 2.37 9.66 -9.90
N VAL A 92 2.25 9.43 -8.60
CA VAL A 92 1.99 8.13 -7.98
C VAL A 92 0.71 8.21 -7.16
N ALA A 93 0.04 7.07 -7.01
CA ALA A 93 -1.24 6.98 -6.33
C ALA A 93 -1.27 5.76 -5.41
N PHE A 94 -1.94 5.91 -4.27
CA PHE A 94 -2.08 4.89 -3.25
C PHE A 94 -3.50 4.88 -2.70
N LEU A 95 -3.95 3.70 -2.27
CA LEU A 95 -5.14 3.52 -1.46
C LEU A 95 -4.69 3.06 -0.08
N ALA A 96 -4.80 3.94 0.93
CA ALA A 96 -4.51 3.62 2.32
C ALA A 96 -5.80 3.24 3.04
N PHE A 97 -5.83 2.08 3.70
CA PHE A 97 -6.99 1.68 4.50
C PHE A 97 -6.98 2.34 5.87
N ASN A 98 -8.13 2.81 6.32
CA ASN A 98 -8.26 3.54 7.59
C ASN A 98 -8.57 2.61 8.76
N ASP A 99 -9.02 1.38 8.51
CA ASP A 99 -9.38 0.37 9.51
C ASP A 99 -8.35 -0.75 9.65
N VAL A 100 -7.38 -0.83 8.75
CA VAL A 100 -6.30 -1.82 8.76
C VAL A 100 -4.98 -1.17 8.31
N ARG A 101 -3.85 -1.60 8.88
CA ARG A 101 -2.51 -1.08 8.54
C ARG A 101 -2.03 -1.61 7.19
N SER A 102 -2.67 -1.18 6.11
CA SER A 102 -2.37 -1.61 4.74
C SER A 102 -2.48 -0.44 3.77
N VAL A 103 -1.54 -0.41 2.82
CA VAL A 103 -1.52 0.54 1.72
C VAL A 103 -1.35 -0.24 0.42
N VAL A 104 -2.17 0.09 -0.57
CA VAL A 104 -2.16 -0.54 -1.89
C VAL A 104 -1.70 0.48 -2.92
N GLY A 105 -0.68 0.11 -3.70
CA GLY A 105 -0.26 0.90 -4.86
C GLY A 105 -1.35 0.91 -5.93
N MET A 106 -1.60 2.09 -6.50
CA MET A 106 -2.51 2.26 -7.64
C MET A 106 -1.67 2.59 -8.86
N TYR A 107 -1.76 1.76 -9.90
CA TYR A 107 -0.87 1.83 -11.05
C TYR A 107 -1.56 2.49 -12.23
N GLY A 108 -0.84 3.42 -12.86
CA GLY A 108 -1.34 4.18 -13.99
C GLY A 108 -1.48 3.32 -15.24
N THR A 109 -2.59 3.44 -15.97
CA THR A 109 -2.74 2.82 -17.30
C THR A 109 -2.67 3.88 -18.39
N ALA A 110 -1.92 3.62 -19.47
CA ALA A 110 -1.78 4.57 -20.57
C ALA A 110 -3.09 4.79 -21.33
N ALA A 111 -3.95 3.77 -21.39
CA ALA A 111 -5.22 3.81 -22.11
C ALA A 111 -6.27 4.68 -21.40
N THR A 112 -6.41 4.54 -20.08
CA THR A 112 -7.48 5.24 -19.33
C THR A 112 -7.01 6.51 -18.64
N LYS A 113 -5.70 6.78 -18.60
CA LYS A 113 -5.08 7.90 -17.87
C LYS A 113 -5.53 7.97 -16.40
N GLN A 114 -5.76 6.79 -15.83
CA GLN A 114 -6.18 6.61 -14.44
C GLN A 114 -5.17 5.77 -13.70
N PHE A 115 -5.12 5.96 -12.39
CA PHE A 115 -4.42 5.07 -11.48
C PHE A 115 -5.43 4.10 -10.89
N ILE A 116 -5.22 2.80 -11.07
CA ILE A 116 -6.17 1.77 -10.68
C ILE A 116 -5.50 0.85 -9.65
N SER A 117 -6.21 0.55 -8.55
CA SER A 117 -5.75 -0.43 -7.57
C SER A 117 -5.84 -1.85 -8.12
N GLY A 118 -5.17 -2.80 -7.46
CA GLY A 118 -5.57 -4.20 -7.54
C GLY A 118 -6.96 -4.43 -6.92
N SER A 119 -7.42 -5.68 -6.93
CA SER A 119 -8.66 -6.07 -6.26
C SER A 119 -8.55 -5.87 -4.74
N VAL A 120 -9.46 -5.08 -4.19
CA VAL A 120 -9.55 -4.76 -2.76
C VAL A 120 -10.92 -5.15 -2.19
N PRO A 121 -11.04 -5.44 -0.89
CA PRO A 121 -12.33 -5.78 -0.28
C PRO A 121 -13.32 -4.62 -0.36
N VAL A 122 -14.59 -4.94 -0.61
CA VAL A 122 -15.72 -4.00 -0.55
C VAL A 122 -16.07 -3.69 0.92
N GLY A 123 -16.55 -2.48 1.19
CA GLY A 123 -17.03 -2.03 2.50
C GLY A 123 -15.94 -1.48 3.41
N LYS A 124 -14.75 -1.18 2.88
CA LYS A 124 -13.60 -0.73 3.66
C LYS A 124 -13.42 0.78 3.60
N PRO A 125 -13.31 1.47 4.74
CA PRO A 125 -12.94 2.88 4.75
C PRO A 125 -11.48 3.03 4.33
N ALA A 126 -11.23 3.91 3.38
CA ALA A 126 -9.91 4.15 2.83
C ALA A 126 -9.73 5.61 2.42
N THR A 127 -8.49 5.98 2.15
CA THR A 127 -8.09 7.28 1.63
C THR A 127 -7.28 7.05 0.37
N VAL A 128 -7.74 7.60 -0.75
CA VAL A 128 -6.94 7.66 -1.97
C VAL A 128 -5.99 8.84 -1.83
N ILE A 129 -4.70 8.60 -2.01
CA ILE A 129 -3.62 9.58 -1.87
C ILE A 129 -2.87 9.68 -3.19
N ILE A 130 -2.68 10.90 -3.67
CA ILE A 130 -2.01 11.23 -4.93
C ILE A 130 -0.83 12.13 -4.62
N LEU A 131 0.37 11.71 -5.02
CA LEU A 131 1.59 12.49 -4.89
C LEU A 131 2.13 12.78 -6.28
N SER A 132 2.38 14.04 -6.61
CA SER A 132 2.94 14.43 -7.90
C SER A 132 4.13 15.38 -7.73
N LYS A 133 5.15 15.20 -8.56
CA LYS A 133 6.28 16.12 -8.70
C LYS A 133 6.39 16.60 -10.14
N GLN A 134 6.24 17.90 -10.34
CA GLN A 134 6.25 18.52 -11.67
C GLN A 134 7.28 19.65 -11.64
N GLY A 135 8.42 19.44 -12.30
CA GLY A 135 9.60 20.29 -12.14
C GLY A 135 10.01 20.38 -10.66
N ASN A 136 9.94 21.59 -10.10
CA ASN A 136 10.25 21.89 -8.69
C ASN A 136 9.01 22.04 -7.80
N SER A 137 7.80 21.78 -8.32
CA SER A 137 6.56 21.86 -7.54
C SER A 137 6.09 20.47 -7.12
N TYR A 138 5.60 20.38 -5.89
CA TYR A 138 4.97 19.18 -5.34
C TYR A 138 3.46 19.39 -5.24
N TYR A 139 2.70 18.30 -5.36
CA TYR A 139 1.25 18.32 -5.26
C TYR A 139 0.77 17.13 -4.43
N LEU A 140 -0.25 17.37 -3.61
CA LEU A 140 -0.93 16.37 -2.79
C LEU A 140 -2.42 16.39 -3.12
N GLY A 141 -2.97 15.24 -3.49
CA GLY A 141 -4.40 15.01 -3.56
C GLY A 141 -4.79 13.95 -2.54
N GLN A 142 -5.91 14.13 -1.87
CA GLN A 142 -6.43 13.14 -0.94
C GLN A 142 -7.96 13.11 -1.00
N GLN A 143 -8.55 11.92 -0.92
CA GLN A 143 -10.00 11.76 -0.88
C GLN A 143 -10.35 10.52 -0.07
N THR A 144 -11.12 10.71 1.00
CA THR A 144 -11.70 9.59 1.76
C THR A 144 -12.81 8.93 0.96
N VAL A 145 -12.87 7.61 1.00
CA VAL A 145 -13.80 6.78 0.26
C VAL A 145 -14.11 5.51 1.07
N THR A 146 -15.32 4.97 0.91
CA THR A 146 -15.60 3.58 1.29
C THR A 146 -15.57 2.74 0.02
N THR A 147 -14.76 1.68 0.00
CA THR A 147 -14.69 0.79 -1.16
C THR A 147 -16.06 0.18 -1.41
N ALA A 148 -16.52 0.21 -2.66
CA ALA A 148 -17.86 -0.21 -3.04
C ALA A 148 -17.84 -0.96 -4.37
N SER A 149 -18.86 -1.78 -4.59
CA SER A 149 -19.12 -2.32 -5.93
C SER A 149 -19.25 -1.16 -6.93
N PRO A 150 -18.69 -1.29 -8.15
CA PRO A 150 -18.85 -0.28 -9.18
C PRO A 150 -20.32 0.01 -9.48
N ALA A 151 -20.63 1.23 -9.92
CA ALA A 151 -21.96 1.56 -10.43
C ALA A 151 -22.29 0.71 -11.67
N ALA A 152 -23.59 0.55 -11.97
CA ALA A 152 -24.04 -0.26 -13.09
C ALA A 152 -23.35 0.16 -14.41
N GLY A 153 -22.80 -0.84 -15.12
CA GLY A 153 -22.07 -0.64 -16.38
C GLY A 153 -20.59 -0.26 -16.22
N LEU A 154 -20.07 -0.17 -15.00
CA LEU A 154 -18.65 0.12 -14.73
C LEU A 154 -17.93 -1.11 -14.17
N THR A 155 -16.62 -1.15 -14.38
CA THR A 155 -15.73 -2.22 -13.87
C THR A 155 -14.92 -1.79 -12.66
N VAL A 156 -14.92 -0.50 -12.32
CA VAL A 156 -14.16 0.12 -11.24
C VAL A 156 -15.00 1.16 -10.51
N GLN A 157 -14.70 1.39 -9.23
CA GLN A 157 -15.21 2.53 -8.48
C GLN A 157 -14.34 3.75 -8.76
N PHE A 158 -14.93 4.79 -9.36
CA PHE A 158 -14.19 6.03 -9.64
C PHE A 158 -14.15 6.96 -8.43
N VAL A 159 -12.98 7.57 -8.22
CA VAL A 159 -12.76 8.63 -7.24
C VAL A 159 -12.09 9.80 -7.96
N ALA A 160 -12.81 10.90 -8.13
CA ALA A 160 -12.28 12.12 -8.73
C ALA A 160 -11.45 12.90 -7.71
N ILE A 161 -10.22 13.27 -8.06
CA ILE A 161 -9.29 13.96 -7.16
C ILE A 161 -8.54 15.02 -7.95
N THR A 162 -8.41 16.22 -7.38
CA THR A 162 -7.57 17.29 -7.93
C THR A 162 -6.44 17.59 -6.95
N PRO A 163 -5.21 17.13 -7.22
CA PRO A 163 -4.07 17.43 -6.36
C PRO A 163 -3.78 18.93 -6.29
N ILE A 164 -3.51 19.42 -5.09
CA ILE A 164 -3.23 20.84 -4.82
C ILE A 164 -1.73 21.00 -4.60
N LYS A 165 -1.17 22.09 -5.13
CA LYS A 165 0.24 22.43 -4.95
C LYS A 165 0.58 22.57 -3.46
N THR A 166 1.65 21.94 -3.02
CA THR A 166 2.11 21.94 -1.63
C THR A 166 3.63 21.86 -1.55
N THR A 167 4.19 21.77 -0.34
CA THR A 167 5.62 21.57 -0.08
C THR A 167 5.91 20.10 0.21
N LEU A 168 7.17 19.70 0.05
CA LEU A 168 7.62 18.37 0.44
C LEU A 168 7.42 18.12 1.95
N ASP A 169 7.64 19.14 2.78
CA ASP A 169 7.50 19.00 4.23
C ASP A 169 6.04 18.83 4.65
N ASN A 170 5.11 19.53 4.00
CA ASN A 170 3.67 19.31 4.23
C ASN A 170 3.24 17.89 3.81
N ILE A 171 3.81 17.35 2.73
CA ILE A 171 3.55 15.97 2.32
C ILE A 171 4.04 14.99 3.39
N LYS A 172 5.27 15.16 3.90
CA LYS A 172 5.81 14.29 4.96
C LYS A 172 4.96 14.38 6.22
N GLN A 173 4.64 15.60 6.67
CA GLN A 173 3.80 15.81 7.84
C GLN A 173 2.42 15.16 7.70
N TYR A 174 1.82 15.21 6.51
CA TYR A 174 0.56 14.53 6.25
C TYR A 174 0.72 13.00 6.34
N LEU A 175 1.74 12.44 5.70
CA LEU A 175 1.98 10.99 5.69
C LEU A 175 2.32 10.44 7.07
N ASP A 176 3.05 11.21 7.89
CA ASP A 176 3.41 10.84 9.27
C ASP A 176 2.20 10.87 10.22
N ALA A 177 1.10 11.50 9.82
CA ALA A 177 -0.13 11.64 10.59
C ALA A 177 -1.24 10.65 10.19
N LEU A 178 -1.01 9.81 9.17
CA LEU A 178 -1.92 8.74 8.74
C LEU A 178 -1.83 7.53 9.67
#